data_AF-A0A2D6QX17-F1
#
_entry.id   AF-A0A2D6QX17-F1
#
_cell.length_a   1.000
_cell.length_b   1.000
_cell.length_c   1.000
_cell.angle_alpha   90.00
_cell.angle_beta   90.00
_cell.angle_gamma   90.00
#
_symmetry.space_group_name_H-M   'P 1'
#
loop_
_entity.id
_entity.type
_entity.pdbx_description
1 polymer ?
#
loop_
_entity_poly.entity_id
_entity_poly.type
_entity_poly.pdbx_seq_one_letter_code
_entity_poly.pdbx_strand_id
1 'polypeptide(L)'
;MPMSSCSARRPSTTGHDRPRRAILRAAWLWLLIGICGLVLAAPAAGQADEELAARRFESGLVFVRDGNFREALEDFQAVANLYPESAVADNAILEIARYHLEVSGAVDQAAAAADRIVNNRSYSQGDAAPEAYVVLGRAALARSLTEGDIQDAVSNFQRGLRLYPDSSAVSQTLFYIAEGSRLAGQPAEALAGYRRVVAEHPGDPWAIRARLGAGRMAVLMNDPISAMEEFQRVRDESGDGPEAADALARTTILYRLFVRPPETAYAIEPSADAGGRTTRKVVALAPLPDGNVVVATDRAVSSLRPSPLPASERPRALAVGPDGPVVVNERGVLQRVNGESVRFVVPDRDDARTLNEVDALVATSTGDWLVADRQAETIQRFSRTGIYIGEYADVRAERLAIDPLDRVAVLDNDDGLHVYDAGRQIARLSTRVDNLYRIDNPADVAFDVFGHLYVLDREGVYIFGRDRRFMMRVPASDDAPNAFDRATAMAIDPAGRLYVADERDKIVFVLQ
;
A
#
# COMPACT_ATOMS: atom_id res chain seq x y z
N MET A 1 26.87 17.78 -70.36
CA MET A 1 26.39 19.16 -70.53
C MET A 1 26.15 19.75 -69.15
N PRO A 2 26.63 20.96 -68.85
CA PRO A 2 27.97 21.45 -69.13
C PRO A 2 28.66 21.87 -67.80
N MET A 3 29.98 21.71 -67.70
CA MET A 3 30.96 22.81 -67.63
C MET A 3 31.11 23.40 -66.22
N SER A 4 32.27 23.71 -65.66
CA SER A 4 33.60 24.04 -66.18
C SER A 4 34.45 24.31 -64.91
N SER A 5 35.76 24.33 -64.86
CA SER A 5 36.86 24.11 -65.79
C SER A 5 38.14 24.28 -64.94
N CYS A 6 39.26 23.74 -65.44
CA CYS A 6 40.60 24.36 -65.46
C CYS A 6 41.12 25.11 -64.22
N SER A 7 42.37 25.00 -63.79
CA SER A 7 43.63 24.61 -64.45
C SER A 7 44.70 25.11 -63.48
N ALA A 8 45.54 24.24 -62.95
CA ALA A 8 47.00 24.26 -63.16
C ALA A 8 47.76 25.51 -62.67
N ARG A 9 48.70 25.31 -61.74
CA ARG A 9 50.16 25.39 -61.98
C ARG A 9 50.92 25.35 -60.64
N ARG A 10 51.85 24.39 -60.54
CA ARG A 10 53.10 24.42 -59.76
C ARG A 10 53.93 25.67 -60.17
N PRO A 11 55.02 26.15 -59.48
CA PRO A 11 56.08 25.29 -58.95
C PRO A 11 57.00 25.85 -57.83
N SER A 12 58.06 25.07 -57.57
CA SER A 12 59.45 25.49 -57.28
C SER A 12 59.73 26.20 -55.95
N THR A 13 60.33 25.53 -54.96
CA THR A 13 61.77 25.16 -54.82
C THR A 13 62.68 26.34 -54.53
N THR A 14 63.38 26.26 -53.39
CA THR A 14 64.80 26.62 -53.13
C THR A 14 65.04 26.26 -51.66
N GLY A 15 66.19 25.82 -51.17
CA GLY A 15 67.51 25.47 -51.69
C GLY A 15 68.08 24.47 -50.67
N HIS A 16 68.81 23.45 -51.12
CA HIS A 16 70.27 23.44 -51.16
C HIS A 16 70.96 23.42 -49.78
N ASP A 17 71.80 22.39 -49.69
CA ASP A 17 73.06 22.32 -48.97
C ASP A 17 73.11 21.97 -47.48
N ARG A 18 73.45 20.69 -47.28
CA ARG A 18 74.19 20.15 -46.13
C ARG A 18 75.51 20.94 -45.96
N PRO A 19 76.09 20.98 -44.75
CA PRO A 19 77.08 19.94 -44.38
C PRO A 19 76.98 19.53 -42.88
N ARG A 20 77.01 18.23 -42.58
CA ARG A 20 78.15 17.46 -42.03
C ARG A 20 78.85 18.04 -40.77
N ARG A 21 78.60 17.33 -39.66
CA ARG A 21 79.52 16.82 -38.61
C ARG A 21 80.21 17.82 -37.66
N ALA A 22 80.02 17.62 -36.35
CA ALA A 22 81.03 17.15 -35.38
C ALA A 22 80.62 17.52 -33.92
N ILE A 23 80.51 16.55 -32.98
CA ILE A 23 81.42 16.36 -31.81
C ILE A 23 81.13 17.41 -30.70
N LEU A 24 80.78 17.17 -29.43
CA LEU A 24 81.01 16.14 -28.40
C LEU A 24 80.07 16.47 -27.21
N ARG A 25 79.60 15.47 -26.43
CA ARG A 25 79.80 15.38 -24.96
C ARG A 25 78.94 14.29 -24.29
N ALA A 26 79.68 13.39 -23.63
CA ALA A 26 79.43 12.80 -22.31
C ALA A 26 78.36 11.71 -22.12
N ALA A 27 78.91 10.51 -21.92
CA ALA A 27 78.67 9.61 -20.79
C ALA A 27 77.32 8.88 -20.70
N TRP A 28 77.34 7.65 -21.21
CA TRP A 28 76.50 6.55 -20.76
C TRP A 28 76.95 6.10 -19.36
N LEU A 29 76.04 6.08 -18.39
CA LEU A 29 76.14 5.21 -17.23
C LEU A 29 74.75 4.70 -16.84
N TRP A 30 74.69 3.40 -16.61
CA TRP A 30 73.55 2.61 -16.22
C TRP A 30 72.91 3.08 -14.90
N LEU A 31 71.58 3.14 -14.85
CA LEU A 31 70.84 2.47 -13.77
C LEU A 31 69.40 2.12 -14.20
N LEU A 32 69.28 0.87 -14.63
CA LEU A 32 68.06 0.08 -14.81
C LEU A 32 67.49 -0.37 -13.44
N ILE A 33 67.26 0.57 -12.51
CA ILE A 33 66.56 0.32 -11.25
C ILE A 33 65.73 1.58 -10.95
N GLY A 34 64.42 1.55 -11.15
CA GLY A 34 63.59 2.69 -10.75
C GLY A 34 62.18 2.81 -11.31
N ILE A 35 61.62 1.84 -12.05
CA ILE A 35 60.20 1.87 -12.46
C ILE A 35 59.57 0.47 -12.40
N CYS A 36 59.74 -0.22 -11.28
CA CYS A 36 58.94 -1.38 -10.91
C CYS A 36 58.69 -1.34 -9.40
N GLY A 37 57.42 -1.19 -9.02
CA GLY A 37 56.99 -1.30 -7.62
C GLY A 37 56.53 0.00 -6.98
N LEU A 38 55.51 0.64 -7.56
CA LEU A 38 54.51 1.32 -6.74
C LEU A 38 53.16 0.67 -7.02
N VAL A 39 53.06 -0.62 -6.70
CA VAL A 39 51.78 -1.18 -6.28
C VAL A 39 51.57 -0.57 -4.90
N LEU A 40 50.70 0.44 -4.81
CA LEU A 40 50.13 0.86 -3.54
C LEU A 40 49.48 -0.39 -2.94
N ALA A 41 50.17 -1.07 -2.03
CA ALA A 41 49.54 -2.06 -1.17
C ALA A 41 48.50 -1.29 -0.36
N ALA A 42 47.22 -1.45 -0.73
CA ALA A 42 46.13 -1.05 0.16
C ALA A 42 46.42 -1.67 1.54
N PRO A 43 46.19 -0.94 2.64
CA PRO A 43 46.50 -1.47 3.96
C PRO A 43 45.71 -2.76 4.17
N ALA A 44 46.41 -3.86 4.49
CA ALA A 44 45.79 -5.18 4.70
C ALA A 44 44.65 -5.17 5.74
N ALA A 45 44.63 -4.19 6.64
CA ALA A 45 43.55 -3.94 7.58
C ALA A 45 42.22 -3.56 6.88
N GLY A 46 42.25 -2.67 5.88
CA GLY A 46 41.05 -2.25 5.16
C GLY A 46 40.43 -3.36 4.31
N GLN A 47 41.25 -4.28 3.79
CA GLN A 47 40.74 -5.47 3.07
C GLN A 47 40.09 -6.49 4.02
N ALA A 48 40.64 -6.68 5.22
CA ALA A 48 40.04 -7.56 6.23
C ALA A 48 38.71 -6.99 6.75
N ASP A 49 38.65 -5.69 7.00
CA ASP A 49 37.43 -5.00 7.42
C ASP A 49 36.35 -5.05 6.33
N GLU A 50 36.72 -4.88 5.07
CA GLU A 50 35.81 -5.02 3.92
C GLU A 50 35.24 -6.44 3.80
N GLU A 51 36.07 -7.47 3.94
CA GLU A 51 35.61 -8.86 3.88
C GLU A 51 34.69 -9.21 5.07
N LEU A 52 34.98 -8.69 6.27
CA LEU A 52 34.11 -8.87 7.43
C LEU A 52 32.77 -8.15 7.26
N ALA A 53 32.78 -6.92 6.74
CA ALA A 53 31.57 -6.16 6.44
C ALA A 53 30.70 -6.90 5.42
N ALA A 54 31.29 -7.35 4.30
CA ALA A 54 30.57 -8.11 3.27
C ALA A 54 29.96 -9.41 3.82
N ARG A 55 30.72 -10.20 4.58
CA ARG A 55 30.20 -11.44 5.19
C ARG A 55 29.05 -11.17 6.16
N ARG A 56 29.14 -10.09 6.94
CA ARG A 56 28.08 -9.72 7.89
C ARG A 56 26.84 -9.21 7.16
N PHE A 57 27.01 -8.45 6.09
CA PHE A 57 25.90 -8.02 5.22
C PHE A 57 25.18 -9.21 4.60
N GLU A 58 25.90 -10.17 4.02
CA GLU A 58 25.34 -11.40 3.46
C GLU A 58 24.59 -12.24 4.52
N SER A 59 25.13 -12.32 5.74
CA SER A 59 24.44 -12.94 6.88
C SER A 59 23.09 -12.26 7.17
N GLY A 60 23.06 -10.93 7.17
CA GLY A 60 21.82 -10.16 7.28
C GLY A 60 20.80 -10.48 6.18
N LEU A 61 21.24 -10.55 4.92
CA LEU A 61 20.36 -10.92 3.79
C LEU A 61 19.78 -12.33 3.93
N VAL A 62 20.58 -13.29 4.42
CA VAL A 62 20.11 -14.65 4.72
C VAL A 62 19.04 -14.62 5.81
N PHE A 63 19.25 -13.86 6.89
CA PHE A 63 18.24 -13.72 7.94
C PHE A 63 16.94 -13.09 7.43
N VAL A 64 17.00 -12.09 6.53
CA VAL A 64 15.80 -11.54 5.87
C VAL A 64 15.05 -12.62 5.10
N ARG A 65 15.74 -13.41 4.28
CA ARG A 65 15.13 -14.49 3.49
C ARG A 65 14.48 -15.56 4.38
N ASP A 66 15.07 -15.82 5.54
CA ASP A 66 14.58 -16.80 6.50
C ASP A 66 13.50 -16.21 7.45
N GLY A 67 13.15 -14.93 7.30
CA GLY A 67 12.13 -14.23 8.11
C GLY A 67 12.60 -13.80 9.51
N ASN A 68 13.88 -13.94 9.81
CA ASN A 68 14.50 -13.59 11.09
C ASN A 68 14.91 -12.11 11.10
N PHE A 69 13.91 -11.22 11.03
CA PHE A 69 14.16 -9.80 10.78
C PHE A 69 14.92 -9.08 11.90
N ARG A 70 14.83 -9.56 13.15
CA ARG A 70 15.56 -8.99 14.28
C ARG A 70 17.06 -9.22 14.15
N GLU A 71 17.45 -10.47 13.88
CA GLU A 71 18.83 -10.87 13.64
C GLU A 71 19.39 -10.18 12.39
N ALA A 72 18.59 -10.07 11.33
CA ALA A 72 18.96 -9.31 10.13
C ALA A 72 19.27 -7.84 10.45
N LEU A 73 18.40 -7.18 11.21
CA LEU A 73 18.58 -5.79 11.62
C LEU A 73 19.86 -5.61 12.44
N GLU A 74 20.14 -6.53 13.38
CA GLU A 74 21.39 -6.52 14.17
C GLU A 74 22.63 -6.62 13.26
N ASP A 75 22.58 -7.50 12.24
CA ASP A 75 23.67 -7.67 11.27
C ASP A 75 23.91 -6.41 10.42
N PHE A 76 22.85 -5.81 9.88
CA PHE A 76 22.96 -4.58 9.09
C PHE A 76 23.42 -3.39 9.94
N GLN A 77 22.93 -3.26 11.17
CA GLN A 77 23.39 -2.22 12.11
C GLN A 77 24.87 -2.38 12.44
N ALA A 78 25.35 -3.62 12.60
CA ALA A 78 26.77 -3.88 12.81
C ALA A 78 27.60 -3.39 11.61
N VAL A 79 27.17 -3.67 10.37
CA VAL A 79 27.85 -3.16 9.17
C VAL A 79 27.87 -1.64 9.14
N ALA A 80 26.71 -1.00 9.31
CA ALA A 80 26.56 0.46 9.23
C ALA A 80 27.34 1.22 10.32
N ASN A 81 27.59 0.58 11.48
CA ASN A 81 28.24 1.22 12.63
C ASN A 81 29.74 0.89 12.72
N LEU A 82 30.14 -0.35 12.45
CA LEU A 82 31.52 -0.81 12.59
C LEU A 82 32.33 -0.60 11.31
N TYR A 83 31.69 -0.62 10.14
CA TYR A 83 32.35 -0.54 8.84
C TYR A 83 31.74 0.57 7.95
N PRO A 84 31.62 1.82 8.41
CA PRO A 84 30.93 2.88 7.67
C PRO A 84 31.61 3.26 6.34
N GLU A 85 32.89 2.95 6.14
CA GLU A 85 33.59 3.22 4.88
C GLU A 85 33.54 2.06 3.88
N SER A 86 32.91 0.94 4.25
CA SER A 86 32.80 -0.25 3.41
C SER A 86 31.89 -0.03 2.20
N ALA A 87 32.16 -0.75 1.11
CA ALA A 87 31.34 -0.70 -0.10
C ALA A 87 29.92 -1.26 0.09
N VAL A 88 29.67 -2.03 1.16
CA VAL A 88 28.34 -2.55 1.49
C VAL A 88 27.61 -1.73 2.57
N ALA A 89 28.24 -0.67 3.09
CA ALA A 89 27.68 0.10 4.20
C ALA A 89 26.39 0.83 3.84
N ASP A 90 26.31 1.40 2.63
CA ASP A 90 25.11 2.08 2.13
C ASP A 90 23.95 1.10 1.89
N ASN A 91 24.25 -0.08 1.33
CA ASN A 91 23.29 -1.17 1.17
C ASN A 91 22.77 -1.68 2.53
N ALA A 92 23.63 -1.83 3.53
CA ALA A 92 23.20 -2.18 4.88
C ALA A 92 22.27 -1.11 5.48
N ILE A 93 22.57 0.19 5.29
CA ILE A 93 21.69 1.28 5.73
C ILE A 93 20.35 1.26 4.99
N LEU A 94 20.35 0.93 3.69
CA LEU A 94 19.14 0.81 2.89
C LEU A 94 18.25 -0.33 3.40
N GLU A 95 18.83 -1.48 3.74
CA GLU A 95 18.08 -2.60 4.33
C GLU A 95 17.52 -2.27 5.71
N ILE A 96 18.24 -1.49 6.54
CA ILE A 96 17.68 -0.93 7.79
C ILE A 96 16.47 -0.03 7.50
N ALA A 97 16.57 0.83 6.49
CA ALA A 97 15.49 1.73 6.11
C ALA A 97 14.25 0.95 5.63
N ARG A 98 14.45 -0.08 4.80
CA ARG A 98 13.40 -0.99 4.32
C ARG A 98 12.75 -1.76 5.47
N TYR A 99 13.55 -2.31 6.39
CA TYR A 99 13.02 -2.97 7.59
C TYR A 99 12.08 -2.04 8.38
N HIS A 100 12.52 -0.81 8.63
CA HIS A 100 11.70 0.13 9.39
C HIS A 100 10.42 0.53 8.66
N LEU A 101 10.46 0.65 7.34
CA LEU A 101 9.29 1.01 6.54
C LEU A 101 8.30 -0.14 6.42
N GLU A 102 8.78 -1.34 6.13
CA GLU A 102 7.94 -2.47 5.67
C GLU A 102 7.62 -3.47 6.78
N VAL A 103 8.51 -3.64 7.75
CA VAL A 103 8.37 -4.64 8.81
C VAL A 103 7.92 -4.00 10.12
N SER A 104 8.63 -2.99 10.61
CA SER A 104 8.29 -2.38 11.90
C SER A 104 7.29 -1.23 11.81
N GLY A 105 7.03 -0.69 10.61
CA GLY A 105 6.19 0.49 10.40
C GLY A 105 6.70 1.76 11.08
N ALA A 106 7.99 1.81 11.44
CA ALA A 106 8.63 2.95 12.07
C ALA A 106 9.08 3.96 11.01
N VAL A 107 8.10 4.65 10.43
CA VAL A 107 8.25 5.53 9.27
C VAL A 107 9.35 6.59 9.46
N ASP A 108 9.46 7.19 10.66
CA ASP A 108 10.49 8.19 10.95
C ASP A 108 11.90 7.59 10.99
N GLN A 109 12.05 6.36 11.49
CA GLN A 109 13.34 5.65 11.50
C GLN A 109 13.74 5.24 10.08
N ALA A 110 12.79 4.84 9.25
CA ALA A 110 13.01 4.55 7.84
C ALA A 110 13.52 5.79 7.09
N ALA A 111 12.84 6.93 7.26
CA ALA A 111 13.24 8.20 6.65
C ALA A 111 14.65 8.62 7.11
N ALA A 112 14.94 8.54 8.41
CA ALA A 112 16.25 8.90 8.95
C ALA A 112 17.39 8.03 8.39
N ALA A 113 17.17 6.72 8.22
CA ALA A 113 18.15 5.83 7.61
C ALA A 113 18.38 6.16 6.12
N ALA A 114 17.32 6.40 5.35
CA ALA A 114 17.43 6.82 3.95
C ALA A 114 18.10 8.20 3.79
N ASP A 115 17.82 9.14 4.70
CA ASP A 115 18.47 10.45 4.74
C ASP A 115 19.98 10.35 4.95
N ARG A 116 20.46 9.37 5.74
CA ARG A 116 21.91 9.13 5.89
C ARG A 116 22.59 8.79 4.56
N ILE A 117 21.89 8.11 3.66
CA ILE A 117 22.43 7.74 2.34
C ILE A 117 22.49 8.97 1.45
N VAL A 118 21.36 9.67 1.28
CA VAL A 118 21.28 10.78 0.30
C VAL A 118 22.03 12.04 0.72
N ASN A 119 22.29 12.22 2.03
CA ASN A 119 23.02 13.38 2.56
C ASN A 119 24.52 13.11 2.80
N ASN A 120 24.98 11.86 2.74
CA ASN A 120 26.40 11.53 2.82
C ASN A 120 27.02 11.51 1.42
N ARG A 121 28.09 12.28 1.21
CA ARG A 121 28.75 12.42 -0.10
C ARG A 121 29.26 11.10 -0.71
N SER A 122 29.68 10.16 0.13
CA SER A 122 30.16 8.84 -0.33
C SER A 122 28.98 7.97 -0.73
N TYR A 123 27.96 7.87 0.12
CA TYR A 123 26.79 7.02 -0.12
C TYR A 123 25.86 7.58 -1.21
N SER A 124 25.78 8.90 -1.38
CA SER A 124 24.96 9.52 -2.43
C SER A 124 25.45 9.21 -3.84
N GLN A 125 26.64 8.63 -3.99
CA GLN A 125 27.17 8.15 -5.28
C GLN A 125 27.16 6.62 -5.38
N GLY A 126 26.77 5.93 -4.31
CA GLY A 126 26.70 4.47 -4.23
C GLY A 126 25.39 3.91 -4.79
N ASP A 127 25.36 2.59 -4.90
CA ASP A 127 24.28 1.84 -5.55
C ASP A 127 22.96 1.91 -4.77
N ALA A 128 23.02 2.20 -3.46
CA ALA A 128 21.84 2.31 -2.60
C ALA A 128 21.08 3.64 -2.78
N ALA A 129 21.71 4.67 -3.34
CA ALA A 129 21.16 6.03 -3.38
C ALA A 129 19.85 6.18 -4.18
N PRO A 130 19.66 5.55 -5.35
CA PRO A 130 18.40 5.62 -6.08
C PRO A 130 17.22 5.09 -5.25
N GLU A 131 17.42 3.95 -4.59
CA GLU A 131 16.38 3.32 -3.77
C GLU A 131 16.13 4.09 -2.47
N ALA A 132 17.15 4.74 -1.89
CA ALA A 132 16.97 5.60 -0.73
C ALA A 132 15.96 6.74 -1.00
N TYR A 133 15.96 7.33 -2.20
CA TYR A 133 14.94 8.30 -2.60
C TYR A 133 13.53 7.68 -2.68
N VAL A 134 13.44 6.42 -3.12
CA VAL A 134 12.16 5.69 -3.11
C VAL A 134 11.68 5.44 -1.69
N VAL A 135 12.58 5.06 -0.77
CA VAL A 135 12.23 4.88 0.64
C VAL A 135 11.77 6.19 1.27
N LEU A 136 12.44 7.32 1.00
CA LEU A 136 12.02 8.64 1.50
C LEU A 136 10.61 9.01 1.04
N GLY A 137 10.31 8.83 -0.25
CA GLY A 137 8.99 9.13 -0.78
C GLY A 137 7.91 8.22 -0.20
N ARG A 138 8.18 6.91 -0.08
CA ARG A 138 7.23 5.96 0.54
C ARG A 138 7.03 6.23 2.03
N ALA A 139 8.08 6.61 2.76
CA ALA A 139 7.99 7.00 4.15
C ALA A 139 7.10 8.25 4.31
N ALA A 140 7.24 9.25 3.44
CA ALA A 140 6.34 10.41 3.45
C ALA A 140 4.87 10.00 3.27
N LEU A 141 4.56 9.14 2.28
CA LEU A 141 3.19 8.63 2.06
C LEU A 141 2.66 7.78 3.23
N ALA A 142 3.53 7.00 3.89
CA ALA A 142 3.14 6.18 5.04
C ALA A 142 2.89 7.01 6.30
N ARG A 143 3.51 8.20 6.41
CA ARG A 143 3.32 9.10 7.54
C ARG A 143 1.94 9.76 7.49
N SER A 144 1.55 10.25 6.31
CA SER A 144 0.35 11.06 6.14
C SER A 144 0.01 11.21 4.65
N LEU A 145 -1.29 11.34 4.36
CA LEU A 145 -1.83 11.55 3.01
C LEU A 145 -2.36 12.97 2.81
N THR A 146 -1.81 13.97 3.51
CA THR A 146 -2.14 15.37 3.18
C THR A 146 -1.58 15.72 1.80
N GLU A 147 -2.16 16.73 1.16
CA GLU A 147 -1.68 17.24 -0.13
C GLU A 147 -0.19 17.59 -0.07
N GLY A 148 0.27 18.23 1.01
CA GLY A 148 1.67 18.57 1.22
C GLY A 148 2.58 17.33 1.29
N ASP A 149 2.19 16.32 2.08
CA ASP A 149 3.00 15.10 2.24
C ASP A 149 3.07 14.27 0.95
N ILE A 150 1.98 14.22 0.17
CA ILE A 150 1.95 13.56 -1.13
C ILE A 150 2.87 14.30 -2.12
N GLN A 151 2.87 15.64 -2.14
CA GLN A 151 3.78 16.41 -2.98
C GLN A 151 5.25 16.23 -2.56
N ASP A 152 5.54 16.21 -1.26
CA ASP A 152 6.88 15.95 -0.74
C ASP A 152 7.36 14.53 -1.11
N ALA A 153 6.48 13.53 -1.08
CA ALA A 153 6.77 12.18 -1.54
C ALA A 153 7.13 12.16 -3.03
N VAL A 154 6.29 12.77 -3.88
CA VAL A 154 6.52 12.86 -5.34
C VAL A 154 7.82 13.60 -5.66
N SER A 155 8.14 14.66 -4.90
CA SER A 155 9.39 15.41 -5.05
C SER A 155 10.63 14.53 -4.79
N ASN A 156 10.59 13.67 -3.76
CA ASN A 156 11.66 12.71 -3.49
C ASN A 156 11.83 11.70 -4.64
N PHE A 157 10.75 11.13 -5.16
CA PHE A 157 10.81 10.22 -6.31
C PHE A 157 11.39 10.91 -7.55
N GLN A 158 10.90 12.11 -7.87
CA GLN A 158 11.40 12.88 -9.02
C GLN A 158 12.88 13.26 -8.89
N ARG A 159 13.35 13.51 -7.66
CA ARG A 159 14.76 13.77 -7.39
C ARG A 159 15.62 12.53 -7.63
N GLY A 160 15.19 11.36 -7.15
CA GLY A 160 15.85 10.09 -7.45
C GLY A 160 15.93 9.82 -8.95
N LEU A 161 14.81 9.94 -9.66
CA LEU A 161 14.76 9.74 -11.11
C LEU A 161 15.69 10.69 -11.90
N ARG A 162 15.77 11.96 -11.50
CA ARG A 162 16.62 12.96 -12.16
C ARG A 162 18.11 12.75 -11.88
N LEU A 163 18.46 12.31 -10.67
CA LEU A 163 19.85 12.08 -10.28
C LEU A 163 20.39 10.74 -10.78
N TYR A 164 19.52 9.73 -10.92
CA TYR A 164 19.89 8.37 -11.30
C TYR A 164 19.00 7.82 -12.43
N PRO A 165 19.00 8.47 -13.63
CA PRO A 165 18.10 8.13 -14.73
C PRO A 165 18.35 6.75 -15.35
N ASP A 166 19.53 6.15 -15.10
CA ASP A 166 19.93 4.84 -15.64
C ASP A 166 19.94 3.73 -14.55
N SER A 167 19.40 4.01 -13.36
CA SER A 167 19.36 3.05 -12.25
C SER A 167 18.30 1.95 -12.44
N SER A 168 18.48 0.82 -11.75
CA SER A 168 17.45 -0.24 -11.70
C SER A 168 16.16 0.20 -11.02
N ALA A 169 16.19 1.27 -10.22
CA ALA A 169 15.03 1.80 -9.51
C ALA A 169 14.11 2.68 -10.39
N VAL A 170 14.41 2.90 -11.67
CA VAL A 170 13.66 3.82 -12.53
C VAL A 170 12.20 3.40 -12.69
N SER A 171 11.94 2.14 -13.02
CA SER A 171 10.58 1.60 -13.20
C SER A 171 9.75 1.69 -11.91
N GLN A 172 10.36 1.32 -10.78
CA GLN A 172 9.83 1.47 -9.43
C GLN A 172 9.49 2.93 -9.09
N THR A 173 10.41 3.85 -9.38
CA THR A 173 10.27 5.27 -9.09
C THR A 173 9.13 5.87 -9.90
N LEU A 174 9.05 5.55 -11.20
CA LEU A 174 7.95 5.97 -12.07
C LEU A 174 6.59 5.42 -11.58
N PHE A 175 6.57 4.17 -11.11
CA PHE A 175 5.37 3.59 -10.51
C PHE A 175 4.92 4.37 -9.26
N TYR A 176 5.84 4.71 -8.35
CA TYR A 176 5.48 5.46 -7.15
C TYR A 176 5.12 6.92 -7.40
N ILE A 177 5.63 7.55 -8.47
CA ILE A 177 5.14 8.85 -8.93
C ILE A 177 3.66 8.73 -9.33
N ALA A 178 3.29 7.69 -10.08
CA ALA A 178 1.90 7.45 -10.46
C ALA A 178 0.99 7.14 -9.25
N GLU A 179 1.50 6.40 -8.25
CA GLU A 179 0.80 6.20 -6.97
C GLU A 179 0.59 7.53 -6.22
N GLY A 180 1.55 8.45 -6.26
CA GLY A 180 1.39 9.81 -5.73
C GLY A 180 0.20 10.54 -6.36
N SER A 181 0.12 10.56 -7.69
CA SER A 181 -1.04 11.14 -8.40
C SER A 181 -2.35 10.43 -8.07
N ARG A 182 -2.33 9.10 -7.88
CA ARG A 182 -3.51 8.33 -7.46
C ARG A 182 -4.01 8.80 -6.09
N LEU A 183 -3.10 8.91 -5.13
CA LEU A 183 -3.40 9.35 -3.76
C LEU A 183 -3.84 10.81 -3.72
N ALA A 184 -3.32 11.65 -4.61
CA ALA A 184 -3.77 13.03 -4.80
C ALA A 184 -5.15 13.15 -5.48
N GLY A 185 -5.83 12.04 -5.79
CA GLY A 185 -7.14 12.05 -6.44
C GLY A 185 -7.10 12.47 -7.92
N GLN A 186 -5.96 12.29 -8.60
CA GLN A 186 -5.74 12.65 -10.01
C GLN A 186 -5.67 11.39 -10.90
N PRO A 187 -6.80 10.71 -11.16
CA PRO A 187 -6.79 9.39 -11.82
C PRO A 187 -6.27 9.42 -13.28
N ALA A 188 -6.47 10.53 -13.99
CA ALA A 188 -5.97 10.68 -15.37
C ALA A 188 -4.44 10.77 -15.43
N GLU A 189 -3.84 11.52 -14.51
CA GLU A 189 -2.39 11.66 -14.41
C GLU A 189 -1.75 10.35 -13.91
N ALA A 190 -2.35 9.72 -12.90
CA ALA A 190 -1.94 8.40 -12.42
C ALA A 190 -1.97 7.36 -13.56
N LEU A 191 -3.05 7.30 -14.35
CA LEU A 191 -3.14 6.39 -15.50
C LEU A 191 -2.03 6.63 -16.53
N ALA A 192 -1.74 7.90 -16.85
CA ALA A 192 -0.66 8.24 -17.76
C ALA A 192 0.69 7.77 -17.22
N GLY A 193 0.94 7.98 -15.93
CA GLY A 193 2.14 7.49 -15.23
C GLY A 193 2.28 5.97 -15.28
N TYR A 194 1.22 5.21 -14.95
CA TYR A 194 1.26 3.75 -15.01
C TYR A 194 1.50 3.24 -16.44
N ARG A 195 0.83 3.82 -17.44
CA ARG A 195 1.04 3.46 -18.85
C ARG A 195 2.47 3.73 -19.31
N ARG A 196 3.11 4.77 -18.78
CA ARG A 196 4.52 5.07 -19.04
C ARG A 196 5.43 3.95 -18.53
N VAL A 197 5.21 3.45 -17.31
CA VAL A 197 5.98 2.30 -16.78
C VAL A 197 5.84 1.08 -17.70
N VAL A 198 4.61 0.74 -18.09
CA VAL A 198 4.34 -0.41 -18.98
C VAL A 198 5.00 -0.24 -20.36
N ALA A 199 5.00 0.97 -20.91
CA ALA A 199 5.56 1.25 -22.23
C ALA A 199 7.10 1.30 -22.24
N GLU A 200 7.71 1.90 -21.22
CA GLU A 200 9.17 2.06 -21.13
C GLU A 200 9.86 0.81 -20.55
N HIS A 201 9.17 0.02 -19.72
CA HIS A 201 9.74 -1.13 -19.00
C HIS A 201 8.87 -2.41 -19.05
N PRO A 202 8.42 -2.88 -20.23
CA PRO A 202 7.40 -3.93 -20.35
C PRO A 202 7.77 -5.31 -19.75
N GLY A 203 9.06 -5.61 -19.53
CA GLY A 203 9.52 -6.86 -18.92
C GLY A 203 9.90 -6.75 -17.43
N ASP A 204 9.78 -5.57 -16.84
CA ASP A 204 10.11 -5.32 -15.44
C ASP A 204 8.92 -5.72 -14.55
N PRO A 205 9.14 -6.35 -13.36
CA PRO A 205 8.07 -6.64 -12.41
C PRO A 205 7.15 -5.45 -12.09
N TRP A 206 7.67 -4.22 -12.13
CA TRP A 206 6.87 -3.00 -11.90
C TRP A 206 5.87 -2.71 -13.02
N ALA A 207 6.06 -3.22 -14.24
CA ALA A 207 5.07 -3.09 -15.31
C ALA A 207 3.77 -3.83 -15.00
N ILE A 208 3.85 -5.02 -14.39
CA ILE A 208 2.66 -5.77 -13.95
C ILE A 208 1.89 -4.99 -12.89
N ARG A 209 2.61 -4.46 -11.88
CA ARG A 209 2.01 -3.62 -10.83
C ARG A 209 1.40 -2.34 -11.40
N ALA A 210 2.09 -1.71 -12.35
CA ALA A 210 1.58 -0.53 -13.05
C ALA A 210 0.33 -0.88 -13.87
N ARG A 211 0.26 -2.05 -14.50
CA ARG A 211 -0.91 -2.51 -15.25
C ARG A 211 -2.13 -2.71 -14.32
N LEU A 212 -1.93 -3.30 -13.14
CA LEU A 212 -2.96 -3.33 -12.09
C LEU A 212 -3.41 -1.91 -11.69
N GLY A 213 -2.46 -0.99 -11.50
CA GLY A 213 -2.73 0.42 -11.24
C GLY A 213 -3.57 1.09 -12.34
N ALA A 214 -3.21 0.87 -13.60
CA ALA A 214 -3.92 1.39 -14.77
C ALA A 214 -5.37 0.87 -14.82
N GLY A 215 -5.57 -0.43 -14.58
CA GLY A 215 -6.91 -1.02 -14.50
C GLY A 215 -7.75 -0.39 -13.37
N ARG A 216 -7.16 -0.17 -12.18
CA ARG A 216 -7.84 0.57 -11.10
C ARG A 216 -8.24 1.98 -11.54
N MET A 217 -7.34 2.71 -12.21
CA MET A 217 -7.62 4.09 -12.65
C MET A 217 -8.71 4.13 -13.73
N ALA A 218 -8.76 3.14 -14.63
CA ALA A 218 -9.83 3.03 -15.62
C ALA A 218 -11.21 2.87 -14.95
N VAL A 219 -11.33 2.07 -13.88
CA VAL A 219 -12.57 2.02 -13.08
C VAL A 219 -12.91 3.36 -12.47
N LEU A 220 -11.91 4.08 -11.93
CA LEU A 220 -12.14 5.41 -11.36
C LEU A 220 -12.65 6.43 -12.38
N MET A 221 -12.36 6.22 -13.66
CA MET A 221 -12.83 7.04 -14.78
C MET A 221 -14.09 6.47 -15.44
N ASN A 222 -14.78 5.53 -14.80
CA ASN A 222 -16.00 4.90 -15.28
C ASN A 222 -15.83 4.16 -16.62
N ASP A 223 -14.66 3.55 -16.83
CA ASP A 223 -14.34 2.68 -17.98
C ASP A 223 -14.03 1.24 -17.51
N PRO A 224 -15.06 0.47 -17.13
CA PRO A 224 -14.89 -0.89 -16.62
C PRO A 224 -14.40 -1.87 -17.69
N ILE A 225 -14.64 -1.60 -18.99
CA ILE A 225 -14.22 -2.48 -20.09
C ILE A 225 -12.70 -2.42 -20.22
N SER A 226 -12.13 -1.23 -20.37
CA SER A 226 -10.67 -1.07 -20.41
C SER A 226 -10.00 -1.59 -19.13
N ALA A 227 -10.64 -1.43 -17.97
CA ALA A 227 -10.14 -1.98 -16.72
C ALA A 227 -10.03 -3.51 -16.77
N MET A 228 -11.08 -4.20 -17.24
CA MET A 228 -11.07 -5.66 -17.39
C MET A 228 -10.01 -6.12 -18.42
N GLU A 229 -9.78 -5.37 -19.49
CA GLU A 229 -8.71 -5.67 -20.45
C GLU A 229 -7.31 -5.61 -19.81
N GLU A 230 -7.03 -4.57 -19.01
CA GLU A 230 -5.75 -4.45 -18.30
C GLU A 230 -5.57 -5.57 -17.27
N PHE A 231 -6.60 -5.91 -16.51
CA PHE A 231 -6.56 -7.03 -15.56
C PHE A 231 -6.38 -8.37 -16.27
N GLN A 232 -7.02 -8.58 -17.42
CA GLN A 232 -6.82 -9.81 -18.19
C GLN A 232 -5.37 -9.94 -18.67
N ARG A 233 -4.75 -8.86 -19.15
CA ARG A 233 -3.33 -8.86 -19.51
C ARG A 233 -2.41 -9.17 -18.32
N VAL A 234 -2.71 -8.66 -17.12
CA VAL A 234 -1.97 -9.04 -15.90
C VAL A 234 -2.00 -10.55 -15.71
N ARG A 235 -3.17 -11.19 -15.87
CA ARG A 235 -3.31 -12.64 -15.73
C ARG A 235 -2.54 -13.41 -16.81
N ASP A 236 -2.59 -12.93 -18.04
CA ASP A 236 -1.88 -13.56 -19.17
C ASP A 236 -0.35 -13.47 -18.99
N GLU A 237 0.15 -12.36 -18.43
CA GLU A 237 1.58 -12.09 -18.24
C GLU A 237 2.15 -12.71 -16.94
N SER A 238 1.33 -12.90 -15.89
CA SER A 238 1.79 -13.27 -14.54
C SER A 238 1.56 -14.74 -14.14
N GLY A 239 0.91 -15.54 -14.98
CA GLY A 239 0.59 -16.94 -14.67
C GLY A 239 -0.32 -17.08 -13.44
N ASP A 240 0.00 -18.00 -12.52
CA ASP A 240 -0.78 -18.24 -11.29
C ASP A 240 -0.24 -17.46 -10.06
N GLY A 241 0.46 -16.34 -10.28
CA GLY A 241 1.00 -15.49 -9.22
C GLY A 241 -0.05 -14.65 -8.46
N PRO A 242 0.35 -13.98 -7.34
CA PRO A 242 -0.56 -13.16 -6.55
C PRO A 242 -1.15 -11.98 -7.33
N GLU A 243 -0.40 -11.39 -8.27
CA GLU A 243 -0.90 -10.34 -9.17
C GLU A 243 -2.02 -10.85 -10.09
N ALA A 244 -1.93 -12.10 -10.57
CA ALA A 244 -2.98 -12.71 -11.39
C ALA A 244 -4.24 -13.02 -10.57
N ALA A 245 -4.07 -13.42 -9.30
CA ALA A 245 -5.18 -13.62 -8.37
C ALA A 245 -5.90 -12.29 -8.06
N ASP A 246 -5.16 -11.21 -7.78
CA ASP A 246 -5.73 -9.85 -7.60
C ASP A 246 -6.45 -9.38 -8.86
N ALA A 247 -5.84 -9.57 -10.03
CA ALA A 247 -6.47 -9.23 -11.31
C ALA A 247 -7.76 -10.03 -11.57
N LEU A 248 -7.79 -11.32 -11.26
CA LEU A 248 -8.99 -12.15 -11.38
C LEU A 248 -10.11 -11.68 -10.44
N ALA A 249 -9.78 -11.42 -9.18
CA ALA A 249 -10.70 -10.86 -8.18
C ALA A 249 -11.34 -9.57 -8.69
N ARG A 250 -10.51 -8.64 -9.18
CA ARG A 250 -10.94 -7.36 -9.76
C ARG A 250 -11.82 -7.52 -10.99
N THR A 251 -11.43 -8.36 -11.94
CA THR A 251 -12.23 -8.65 -13.14
C THR A 251 -13.59 -9.25 -12.76
N THR A 252 -13.62 -10.13 -11.76
CA THR A 252 -14.86 -10.78 -11.29
C THR A 252 -15.85 -9.74 -10.76
N ILE A 253 -15.38 -8.79 -9.95
CA ILE A 253 -16.21 -7.68 -9.45
C ILE A 253 -16.80 -6.87 -10.62
N LEU A 254 -15.95 -6.46 -11.58
CA LEU A 254 -16.40 -5.64 -12.69
C LEU A 254 -17.39 -6.38 -13.60
N TYR A 255 -17.17 -7.67 -13.83
CA TYR A 255 -18.07 -8.49 -14.63
C TYR A 255 -19.48 -8.56 -14.00
N ARG A 256 -19.55 -8.79 -12.68
CA ARG A 256 -20.81 -8.82 -11.90
C ARG A 256 -21.56 -7.51 -11.96
N LEU A 257 -20.84 -6.39 -11.81
CA LEU A 257 -21.45 -5.07 -11.71
C LEU A 257 -21.85 -4.48 -13.07
N PHE A 258 -21.11 -4.75 -14.15
CA PHE A 258 -21.24 -4.01 -15.41
C PHE A 258 -21.57 -4.85 -16.64
N VAL A 259 -21.29 -6.16 -16.66
CA VAL A 259 -21.50 -6.98 -17.86
C VAL A 259 -22.77 -7.81 -17.75
N ARG A 260 -22.89 -8.60 -16.69
CA ARG A 260 -24.06 -9.45 -16.49
C ARG A 260 -24.33 -9.56 -14.99
N PRO A 261 -25.31 -8.80 -14.45
CA PRO A 261 -25.79 -9.08 -13.11
C PRO A 261 -26.33 -10.52 -13.14
N PRO A 262 -25.73 -11.42 -12.37
CA PRO A 262 -26.10 -12.83 -12.37
C PRO A 262 -27.51 -13.02 -11.81
N GLU A 263 -28.12 -14.18 -12.07
CA GLU A 263 -29.23 -14.62 -11.22
C GLU A 263 -28.69 -14.77 -9.80
N THR A 264 -29.19 -13.96 -8.87
CA THR A 264 -28.73 -13.99 -7.48
C THR A 264 -29.06 -15.35 -6.87
N ALA A 265 -28.01 -16.07 -6.47
CA ALA A 265 -28.13 -17.29 -5.69
C ALA A 265 -27.52 -17.09 -4.30
N TYR A 266 -27.88 -17.97 -3.37
CA TYR A 266 -27.43 -17.87 -1.99
C TYR A 266 -26.91 -19.23 -1.52
N ALA A 267 -25.73 -19.21 -0.91
CA ALA A 267 -25.15 -20.36 -0.26
C ALA A 267 -24.96 -20.06 1.22
N ILE A 268 -25.22 -21.06 2.08
CA ILE A 268 -24.82 -20.96 3.48
C ILE A 268 -23.33 -21.27 3.52
N GLU A 269 -22.55 -20.34 4.05
CA GLU A 269 -21.12 -20.57 4.25
C GLU A 269 -20.93 -21.49 5.47
N PRO A 270 -20.39 -22.70 5.31
CA PRO A 270 -20.13 -23.58 6.44
C PRO A 270 -19.01 -22.97 7.29
N SER A 271 -19.30 -22.53 8.51
CA SER A 271 -18.26 -22.01 9.41
C SER A 271 -17.26 -23.12 9.74
N ALA A 272 -16.02 -23.02 9.25
CA ALA A 272 -15.06 -24.11 9.40
C ALA A 272 -14.55 -24.28 10.84
N ASP A 273 -14.76 -23.30 11.73
CA ASP A 273 -14.13 -23.29 13.06
C ASP A 273 -15.06 -22.83 14.22
N ALA A 274 -16.32 -23.25 14.19
CA ALA A 274 -17.10 -23.26 15.41
C ALA A 274 -17.14 -24.68 15.95
N GLY A 275 -16.34 -25.00 16.97
CA GLY A 275 -16.52 -26.17 17.84
C GLY A 275 -17.87 -26.14 18.58
N GLY A 276 -18.99 -26.11 17.85
CA GLY A 276 -20.34 -25.91 18.34
C GLY A 276 -20.67 -24.49 18.79
N ARG A 277 -19.78 -23.50 18.64
CA ARG A 277 -20.02 -22.11 19.07
C ARG A 277 -20.69 -21.29 17.97
N THR A 278 -22.01 -21.38 17.98
CA THR A 278 -23.03 -20.61 17.27
C THR A 278 -22.60 -19.25 16.69
N THR A 279 -22.89 -19.04 15.40
CA THR A 279 -23.07 -17.77 14.65
C THR A 279 -24.21 -16.89 15.21
N ARG A 280 -24.52 -17.04 16.51
CA ARG A 280 -25.61 -16.33 17.17
C ARG A 280 -25.26 -14.88 17.38
N LYS A 281 -26.17 -13.99 16.97
CA LYS A 281 -26.05 -12.54 17.16
C LYS A 281 -24.72 -12.00 16.64
N VAL A 282 -24.52 -12.11 15.33
CA VAL A 282 -23.37 -11.47 14.68
C VAL A 282 -23.47 -9.96 14.85
N VAL A 283 -22.43 -9.38 15.40
CA VAL A 283 -22.29 -7.95 15.67
C VAL A 283 -21.59 -7.24 14.50
N ALA A 284 -20.58 -7.89 13.92
CA ALA A 284 -19.79 -7.38 12.81
C ALA A 284 -19.11 -8.52 12.03
N LEU A 285 -18.88 -8.28 10.74
CA LEU A 285 -18.05 -9.09 9.85
C LEU A 285 -16.89 -8.24 9.35
N ALA A 286 -15.69 -8.81 9.21
CA ALA A 286 -14.53 -8.07 8.69
C ALA A 286 -13.72 -8.94 7.71
N PRO A 287 -13.57 -8.51 6.44
CA PRO A 287 -12.81 -9.24 5.43
C PRO A 287 -11.31 -9.06 5.63
N LEU A 288 -10.56 -10.16 5.60
CA LEU A 288 -9.10 -10.16 5.59
C LEU A 288 -8.56 -10.02 4.16
N PRO A 289 -7.32 -9.53 3.98
CA PRO A 289 -6.69 -9.39 2.66
C PRO A 289 -6.57 -10.69 1.85
N ASP A 290 -6.55 -11.85 2.52
CA ASP A 290 -6.51 -13.18 1.90
C ASP A 290 -7.91 -13.71 1.49
N GLY A 291 -8.95 -12.89 1.65
CA GLY A 291 -10.33 -13.25 1.39
C GLY A 291 -10.99 -14.12 2.46
N ASN A 292 -10.35 -14.34 3.61
CA ASN A 292 -11.03 -14.91 4.77
C ASN A 292 -11.92 -13.84 5.42
N VAL A 293 -12.91 -14.25 6.22
CA VAL A 293 -13.78 -13.32 6.93
C VAL A 293 -13.75 -13.64 8.41
N VAL A 294 -13.51 -12.62 9.21
CA VAL A 294 -13.60 -12.66 10.67
C VAL A 294 -15.02 -12.31 11.09
N VAL A 295 -15.54 -13.05 12.05
CA VAL A 295 -16.91 -12.97 12.55
C VAL A 295 -16.87 -12.63 14.02
N ALA A 296 -17.43 -11.48 14.40
CA ALA A 296 -17.65 -11.11 15.79
C ALA A 296 -19.11 -11.35 16.18
N THR A 297 -19.32 -12.10 17.26
CA THR A 297 -20.63 -12.29 17.90
C THR A 297 -20.68 -11.54 19.22
N ASP A 298 -21.83 -11.54 19.90
CA ASP A 298 -21.95 -11.02 21.27
C ASP A 298 -21.15 -11.81 22.33
N ARG A 299 -20.46 -12.89 21.94
CA ARG A 299 -19.67 -13.75 22.85
C ARG A 299 -18.20 -13.80 22.51
N ALA A 300 -17.86 -13.97 21.24
CA ALA A 300 -16.50 -14.26 20.80
C ALA A 300 -16.28 -13.88 19.33
N VAL A 301 -15.01 -13.83 18.95
CA VAL A 301 -14.53 -13.71 17.58
C VAL A 301 -14.13 -15.09 17.04
N SER A 302 -14.46 -15.35 15.78
CA SER A 302 -14.09 -16.55 15.01
C SER A 302 -13.76 -16.16 13.57
N SER A 303 -13.37 -17.12 12.73
CA SER A 303 -13.14 -16.89 11.29
C SER A 303 -13.72 -18.02 10.46
N LEU A 304 -14.08 -17.72 9.21
CA LEU A 304 -14.66 -18.72 8.29
C LEU A 304 -13.67 -19.84 7.96
N ARG A 305 -12.38 -19.50 7.89
CA ARG A 305 -11.26 -20.44 7.77
C ARG A 305 -10.30 -20.24 8.97
N PRO A 306 -9.61 -21.28 9.46
CA PRO A 306 -8.70 -21.15 10.60
C PRO A 306 -7.69 -20.02 10.40
N SER A 307 -7.59 -19.11 11.38
CA SER A 307 -6.66 -17.97 11.34
C SER A 307 -6.32 -17.48 12.76
N PRO A 308 -5.16 -16.83 12.96
CA PRO A 308 -4.87 -16.15 14.22
C PRO A 308 -5.89 -15.03 14.48
N LEU A 309 -6.44 -14.99 15.70
CA LEU A 309 -7.49 -14.04 16.09
C LEU A 309 -7.15 -13.37 17.43
N PRO A 310 -7.58 -12.12 17.64
CA PRO A 310 -7.42 -11.46 18.92
C PRO A 310 -8.26 -12.13 20.02
N ALA A 311 -7.79 -12.04 21.26
CA ALA A 311 -8.57 -12.48 22.41
C ALA A 311 -9.86 -11.65 22.52
N SER A 312 -10.98 -12.31 22.72
CA SER A 312 -12.30 -11.67 22.73
C SER A 312 -13.15 -12.09 23.92
N GLU A 313 -13.82 -11.12 24.52
CA GLU A 313 -14.86 -11.29 25.54
C GLU A 313 -15.93 -10.24 25.29
N ARG A 314 -17.13 -10.71 24.89
CA ARG A 314 -18.27 -9.84 24.53
C ARG A 314 -17.88 -8.71 23.55
N PRO A 315 -17.47 -9.06 22.32
CA PRO A 315 -17.15 -8.08 21.28
C PRO A 315 -18.25 -7.04 21.07
N ARG A 316 -17.87 -5.77 20.92
CA ARG A 316 -18.75 -4.66 20.47
C ARG A 316 -18.44 -4.21 19.06
N ALA A 317 -17.16 -4.22 18.66
CA ALA A 317 -16.74 -3.81 17.34
C ALA A 317 -15.57 -4.68 16.83
N LEU A 318 -15.45 -4.78 15.51
CA LEU A 318 -14.45 -5.57 14.80
C LEU A 318 -13.93 -4.75 13.63
N ALA A 319 -12.61 -4.78 13.41
CA ALA A 319 -11.99 -4.15 12.24
C ALA A 319 -10.74 -4.92 11.83
N VAL A 320 -10.20 -4.59 10.65
CA VAL A 320 -8.89 -5.04 10.21
C VAL A 320 -7.95 -3.84 10.21
N GLY A 321 -6.94 -3.91 11.06
CA GLY A 321 -5.85 -2.93 11.07
C GLY A 321 -4.68 -3.36 10.20
N PRO A 322 -3.61 -2.56 10.16
CA PRO A 322 -2.38 -2.89 9.43
C PRO A 322 -1.69 -4.16 9.93
N ASP A 323 -1.93 -4.55 11.19
CA ASP A 323 -1.37 -5.74 11.84
C ASP A 323 -2.33 -6.95 11.83
N GLY A 324 -3.42 -6.86 11.08
CA GLY A 324 -4.47 -7.88 11.03
C GLY A 324 -5.71 -7.53 11.86
N PRO A 325 -6.57 -8.53 12.16
CA PRO A 325 -7.86 -8.29 12.80
C PRO A 325 -7.71 -7.81 14.24
N VAL A 326 -8.54 -6.84 14.61
CA VAL A 326 -8.66 -6.32 15.98
C VAL A 326 -10.11 -6.39 16.43
N VAL A 327 -10.31 -6.58 17.73
CA VAL A 327 -11.64 -6.57 18.34
C VAL A 327 -11.67 -5.55 19.46
N VAL A 328 -12.75 -4.79 19.55
CA VAL A 328 -13.04 -3.97 20.74
C VAL A 328 -14.04 -4.72 21.60
N ASN A 329 -13.61 -5.10 22.79
CA ASN A 329 -14.43 -5.83 23.76
C ASN A 329 -15.30 -4.86 24.58
N GLU A 330 -16.16 -5.43 25.43
CA GLU A 330 -16.91 -4.64 26.42
C GLU A 330 -15.95 -3.75 27.23
N ARG A 331 -16.35 -2.50 27.50
CA ARG A 331 -15.54 -1.42 28.11
C ARG A 331 -14.48 -0.79 27.20
N GLY A 332 -14.60 -0.93 25.88
CA GLY A 332 -13.82 -0.14 24.92
C GLY A 332 -12.34 -0.51 24.82
N VAL A 333 -11.96 -1.72 25.24
CA VAL A 333 -10.58 -2.21 25.12
C VAL A 333 -10.39 -2.89 23.78
N LEU A 334 -9.54 -2.31 22.94
CA LEU A 334 -9.09 -2.93 21.69
C LEU A 334 -8.06 -4.02 22.01
N GLN A 335 -8.26 -5.21 21.46
CA GLN A 335 -7.34 -6.35 21.54
C GLN A 335 -6.79 -6.68 20.15
N ARG A 336 -5.48 -6.89 20.09
CA ARG A 336 -4.72 -7.30 18.89
C ARG A 336 -4.41 -8.80 18.95
N VAL A 337 -4.05 -9.38 17.80
CA VAL A 337 -3.66 -10.80 17.68
C VAL A 337 -2.42 -11.13 18.52
N ASN A 338 -1.48 -10.18 18.64
CA ASN A 338 -0.26 -10.32 19.45
C ASN A 338 -0.51 -10.23 20.97
N GLY A 339 -1.76 -10.05 21.41
CA GLY A 339 -2.13 -9.92 22.82
C GLY A 339 -1.97 -8.50 23.40
N GLU A 340 -1.54 -7.53 22.59
CA GLU A 340 -1.48 -6.13 22.99
C GLU A 340 -2.90 -5.56 23.14
N SER A 341 -3.10 -4.77 24.20
CA SER A 341 -4.37 -4.13 24.52
C SER A 341 -4.23 -2.62 24.47
N VAL A 342 -5.18 -1.94 23.84
CA VAL A 342 -5.23 -0.49 23.70
C VAL A 342 -6.52 0.05 24.31
N ARG A 343 -6.41 1.15 25.07
CA ARG A 343 -7.57 1.93 25.54
C ARG A 343 -7.57 3.28 24.86
N PHE A 344 -8.73 3.69 24.39
CA PHE A 344 -8.92 5.00 23.77
C PHE A 344 -9.29 6.03 24.83
N VAL A 345 -8.41 7.02 25.00
CA VAL A 345 -8.57 8.08 26.01
C VAL A 345 -8.55 9.44 25.31
N VAL A 346 -9.66 10.16 25.40
CA VAL A 346 -9.80 11.52 24.87
C VAL A 346 -9.49 12.52 25.99
N PRO A 347 -8.51 13.42 25.83
CA PRO A 347 -8.28 14.53 26.74
C PRO A 347 -9.48 15.48 26.74
N ASP A 348 -9.97 15.86 27.92
CA ASP A 348 -10.95 16.92 28.13
C ASP A 348 -10.31 18.04 28.98
N ARG A 349 -10.97 19.20 29.11
CA ARG A 349 -10.42 20.41 29.74
C ARG A 349 -9.93 20.19 31.17
N ASP A 350 -10.62 19.34 31.93
CA ASP A 350 -10.35 19.12 33.36
C ASP A 350 -10.09 17.63 33.72
N ASP A 351 -10.34 16.68 32.80
CA ASP A 351 -10.15 15.24 33.03
C ASP A 351 -9.89 14.49 31.70
N ALA A 352 -9.55 13.22 31.75
CA ALA A 352 -9.41 12.36 30.58
C ALA A 352 -10.58 11.38 30.49
N ARG A 353 -11.33 11.42 29.39
CA ARG A 353 -12.47 10.54 29.16
C ARG A 353 -12.02 9.27 28.43
N THR A 354 -12.19 8.11 29.07
CA THR A 354 -12.01 6.82 28.39
C THR A 354 -13.26 6.49 27.57
N LEU A 355 -13.08 6.10 26.31
CA LEU A 355 -14.16 5.60 25.45
C LEU A 355 -14.46 4.14 25.84
N ASN A 356 -15.67 3.88 26.35
CA ASN A 356 -16.07 2.59 26.90
C ASN A 356 -17.15 1.88 26.07
N GLU A 357 -17.79 2.62 25.16
CA GLU A 357 -18.93 2.22 24.36
C GLU A 357 -18.65 2.33 22.86
N VAL A 358 -17.46 1.86 22.47
CA VAL A 358 -17.04 1.83 21.07
C VAL A 358 -17.93 0.88 20.27
N ASP A 359 -18.78 1.44 19.41
CA ASP A 359 -19.74 0.71 18.59
C ASP A 359 -19.19 0.43 17.17
N ALA A 360 -18.27 1.28 16.69
CA ALA A 360 -17.59 1.07 15.42
C ALA A 360 -16.16 1.61 15.44
N LEU A 361 -15.29 0.99 14.65
CA LEU A 361 -13.95 1.48 14.36
C LEU A 361 -13.50 1.07 12.96
N VAL A 362 -12.64 1.87 12.34
CA VAL A 362 -11.93 1.54 11.10
C VAL A 362 -10.46 2.00 11.19
N ALA A 363 -9.57 1.35 10.44
CA ALA A 363 -8.19 1.78 10.29
C ALA A 363 -8.01 2.55 8.98
N THR A 364 -7.32 3.68 9.01
CA THR A 364 -6.86 4.37 7.80
C THR A 364 -5.71 3.60 7.15
N SER A 365 -5.39 3.94 5.90
CA SER A 365 -4.25 3.40 5.18
C SER A 365 -2.89 3.71 5.84
N THR A 366 -2.81 4.78 6.63
CA THR A 366 -1.64 5.13 7.47
C THR A 366 -1.63 4.38 8.81
N GLY A 367 -2.69 3.65 9.13
CA GLY A 367 -2.82 2.84 10.35
C GLY A 367 -3.43 3.56 11.55
N ASP A 368 -3.96 4.77 11.38
CA ASP A 368 -4.70 5.47 12.45
C ASP A 368 -6.08 4.85 12.65
N TRP A 369 -6.59 4.90 13.88
CA TRP A 369 -7.92 4.44 14.22
C TRP A 369 -8.91 5.59 14.20
N LEU A 370 -9.99 5.43 13.42
CA LEU A 370 -11.19 6.25 13.54
C LEU A 370 -12.19 5.50 14.40
N VAL A 371 -12.60 6.08 15.51
CA VAL A 371 -13.34 5.42 16.58
C VAL A 371 -14.64 6.16 16.84
N ALA A 372 -15.75 5.43 16.77
CA ALA A 372 -17.07 5.90 17.12
C ALA A 372 -17.52 5.27 18.45
N ASP A 373 -17.64 6.11 19.48
CA ASP A 373 -18.19 5.74 20.77
C ASP A 373 -19.64 6.22 20.85
N ARG A 374 -20.54 5.38 21.38
CA ARG A 374 -21.97 5.67 21.48
C ARG A 374 -22.29 6.99 22.18
N GLN A 375 -21.47 7.36 23.17
CA GLN A 375 -21.65 8.56 23.98
C GLN A 375 -20.89 9.77 23.40
N ALA A 376 -20.19 9.60 22.28
CA ALA A 376 -19.54 10.69 21.58
C ALA A 376 -20.42 11.19 20.43
N GLU A 377 -20.54 12.51 20.32
CA GLU A 377 -21.19 13.17 19.17
C GLU A 377 -20.23 13.32 17.98
N THR A 378 -18.96 12.94 18.16
CA THR A 378 -17.89 13.05 17.16
C THR A 378 -17.17 11.73 16.95
N ILE A 379 -16.67 11.51 15.73
CA ILE A 379 -15.72 10.44 15.43
C ILE A 379 -14.34 10.91 15.90
N GLN A 380 -13.68 10.10 16.71
CA GLN A 380 -12.39 10.40 17.32
C GLN A 380 -11.25 9.71 16.55
N ARG A 381 -10.12 10.40 16.35
CA ARG A 381 -8.92 9.86 15.69
C ARG A 381 -7.82 9.56 16.70
N PHE A 382 -7.28 8.35 16.61
CA PHE A 382 -6.14 7.88 17.39
C PHE A 382 -5.03 7.38 16.47
N SER A 383 -3.78 7.49 16.91
CA SER A 383 -2.66 6.85 16.22
C SER A 383 -2.81 5.33 16.21
N ARG A 384 -2.02 4.64 15.39
CA ARG A 384 -1.92 3.17 15.40
C ARG A 384 -1.74 2.57 16.79
N THR A 385 -1.03 3.25 17.69
CA THR A 385 -0.76 2.83 19.08
C THR A 385 -1.81 3.26 20.10
N GLY A 386 -2.87 3.95 19.67
CA GLY A 386 -3.97 4.40 20.52
C GLY A 386 -3.77 5.75 21.19
N ILE A 387 -2.79 6.55 20.75
CA ILE A 387 -2.58 7.90 21.25
C ILE A 387 -3.60 8.83 20.57
N TYR A 388 -4.29 9.65 21.34
CA TYR A 388 -5.27 10.59 20.79
C TYR A 388 -4.62 11.63 19.88
N ILE A 389 -5.18 11.81 18.68
CA ILE A 389 -4.72 12.79 17.69
C ILE A 389 -5.67 14.00 17.67
N GLY A 390 -6.98 13.77 17.69
CA GLY A 390 -7.99 14.82 17.56
C GLY A 390 -9.33 14.28 17.11
N GLU A 391 -10.30 15.17 16.95
CA GLU A 391 -11.58 14.83 16.31
C GLU A 391 -11.39 14.66 14.81
N TYR A 392 -11.97 13.59 14.24
CA TYR A 392 -12.00 13.36 12.81
C TYR A 392 -13.18 14.09 12.16
N ALA A 393 -14.39 13.91 12.71
CA ALA A 393 -15.61 14.49 12.18
C ALA A 393 -16.63 14.74 13.28
N ASP A 394 -17.35 15.86 13.19
CA ASP A 394 -18.47 16.25 14.06
C ASP A 394 -19.75 15.55 13.61
N VAL A 395 -19.84 14.24 13.90
CA VAL A 395 -20.97 13.37 13.55
C VAL A 395 -21.02 12.15 14.47
N ARG A 396 -22.22 11.76 14.88
CA ARG A 396 -22.47 10.49 15.57
C ARG A 396 -22.41 9.35 14.57
N ALA A 397 -21.85 8.21 14.96
CA ALA A 397 -21.71 7.07 14.06
C ALA A 397 -22.05 5.77 14.78
N GLU A 398 -22.91 4.96 14.17
CA GLU A 398 -23.23 3.62 14.64
C GLU A 398 -22.53 2.54 13.80
N ARG A 399 -22.33 2.81 12.50
CA ARG A 399 -21.49 2.00 11.61
C ARG A 399 -20.50 2.87 10.86
N LEU A 400 -19.31 2.32 10.64
CA LEU A 400 -18.25 2.92 9.86
C LEU A 400 -17.77 1.92 8.82
N ALA A 401 -17.53 2.40 7.60
CA ALA A 401 -16.76 1.70 6.59
C ALA A 401 -15.77 2.66 5.95
N ILE A 402 -14.61 2.14 5.55
CA ILE A 402 -13.55 2.93 4.92
C ILE A 402 -13.19 2.31 3.57
N ASP A 403 -12.93 3.17 2.59
CA ASP A 403 -12.53 2.74 1.26
C ASP A 403 -11.00 2.81 1.06
N PRO A 404 -10.46 2.30 -0.06
CA PRO A 404 -9.01 2.31 -0.31
C PRO A 404 -8.35 3.69 -0.49
N LEU A 405 -9.11 4.79 -0.40
CA LEU A 405 -8.63 6.17 -0.39
C LEU A 405 -8.92 6.87 0.94
N ASP A 406 -9.20 6.11 2.00
CA ASP A 406 -9.55 6.60 3.33
C ASP A 406 -10.83 7.46 3.40
N ARG A 407 -11.73 7.31 2.41
CA ARG A 407 -13.06 7.93 2.49
C ARG A 407 -13.94 7.07 3.39
N VAL A 408 -14.61 7.72 4.32
CA VAL A 408 -15.35 7.06 5.40
C VAL A 408 -16.85 7.20 5.16
N ALA A 409 -17.54 6.07 4.98
CA ALA A 409 -18.99 6.03 5.06
C ALA A 409 -19.40 5.94 6.53
N VAL A 410 -20.31 6.82 6.93
CA VAL A 410 -20.84 6.93 8.29
C VAL A 410 -22.33 6.69 8.23
N LEU A 411 -22.79 5.67 8.96
CA LEU A 411 -24.20 5.45 9.18
C LEU A 411 -24.60 5.95 10.57
N ASP A 412 -25.47 6.95 10.58
CA ASP A 412 -26.20 7.41 11.75
C ASP A 412 -27.68 7.00 11.57
N ASN A 413 -28.27 6.33 12.55
CA ASN A 413 -29.67 5.92 12.46
C ASN A 413 -30.65 7.10 12.54
N ASP A 414 -30.21 8.24 13.06
CA ASP A 414 -31.04 9.45 13.17
C ASP A 414 -30.84 10.42 11.99
N ASP A 415 -29.61 10.54 11.45
CA ASP A 415 -29.28 11.51 10.38
C ASP A 415 -29.05 10.86 8.99
N GLY A 416 -28.87 9.54 8.94
CA GLY A 416 -28.76 8.76 7.71
C GLY A 416 -27.33 8.42 7.32
N LEU A 417 -27.06 8.35 6.00
CA LEU A 417 -25.78 7.89 5.46
C LEU A 417 -24.97 9.04 4.86
N HIS A 418 -23.77 9.22 5.40
CA HIS A 418 -22.85 10.31 5.09
C HIS A 418 -21.51 9.75 4.59
N VAL A 419 -20.78 10.55 3.82
CA VAL A 419 -19.42 10.21 3.41
C VAL A 419 -18.50 11.36 3.73
N TYR A 420 -17.40 11.05 4.41
CA TYR A 420 -16.34 11.98 4.79
C TYR A 420 -15.05 11.66 4.07
N ASP A 421 -14.25 12.69 3.81
CA ASP A 421 -12.90 12.61 3.29
C ASP A 421 -12.04 13.61 4.05
N ALA A 422 -10.95 13.13 4.67
CA ALA A 422 -10.10 13.90 5.57
C ALA A 422 -10.91 14.72 6.61
N GLY A 423 -11.96 14.12 7.18
CA GLY A 423 -12.82 14.75 8.19
C GLY A 423 -13.88 15.72 7.64
N ARG A 424 -13.85 16.03 6.34
CA ARG A 424 -14.86 16.88 5.70
C ARG A 424 -15.95 16.03 5.08
N GLN A 425 -17.22 16.36 5.34
CA GLN A 425 -18.33 15.73 4.64
C GLN A 425 -18.31 16.07 3.15
N ILE A 426 -18.23 15.05 2.30
CA ILE A 426 -18.23 15.18 0.83
C ILE A 426 -19.54 14.71 0.18
N ALA A 427 -20.35 13.92 0.89
CA ALA A 427 -21.67 13.51 0.42
C ALA A 427 -22.64 13.20 1.56
N ARG A 428 -23.94 13.31 1.24
CA ARG A 428 -25.05 12.71 2.00
C ARG A 428 -25.87 11.89 1.01
N LEU A 429 -26.09 10.62 1.30
CA LEU A 429 -26.85 9.75 0.41
C LEU A 429 -28.35 9.93 0.67
N SER A 430 -29.13 10.14 -0.39
CA SER A 430 -30.59 10.08 -0.30
C SER A 430 -31.01 8.64 -0.01
N THR A 431 -31.85 8.43 0.99
CA THR A 431 -32.39 7.10 1.34
C THR A 431 -33.57 6.69 0.47
N ARG A 432 -34.14 7.62 -0.31
CA ARG A 432 -35.27 7.34 -1.19
C ARG A 432 -35.18 8.16 -2.47
N VAL A 433 -35.29 7.47 -3.59
CA VAL A 433 -35.46 8.05 -4.93
C VAL A 433 -36.61 7.34 -5.61
N ASP A 434 -37.63 8.09 -6.00
CA ASP A 434 -38.85 7.54 -6.57
C ASP A 434 -38.56 6.66 -7.80
N ASN A 435 -39.20 5.50 -7.84
CA ASN A 435 -39.05 4.47 -8.88
C ASN A 435 -37.63 3.92 -9.07
N LEU A 436 -36.68 4.20 -8.16
CA LEU A 436 -35.30 3.70 -8.26
C LEU A 436 -34.94 2.83 -7.06
N TYR A 437 -34.97 3.38 -5.85
CA TYR A 437 -34.66 2.63 -4.63
C TYR A 437 -35.25 3.29 -3.37
N ARG A 438 -35.40 2.48 -2.32
CA ARG A 438 -35.81 2.93 -0.98
C ARG A 438 -35.07 2.13 0.08
N ILE A 439 -34.32 2.84 0.92
CA ILE A 439 -33.57 2.35 2.06
C ILE A 439 -34.30 2.87 3.30
N ASP A 440 -34.94 1.99 4.05
CA ASP A 440 -35.83 2.36 5.15
C ASP A 440 -35.14 2.19 6.51
N ASN A 441 -34.35 1.12 6.66
CA ASN A 441 -33.66 0.78 7.90
C ASN A 441 -32.29 0.16 7.58
N PRO A 442 -31.30 1.00 7.21
CA PRO A 442 -29.96 0.53 6.93
C PRO A 442 -29.34 -0.09 8.20
N ALA A 443 -28.77 -1.28 8.07
CA ALA A 443 -28.18 -2.04 9.17
C ALA A 443 -26.64 -1.99 9.16
N ASP A 444 -26.05 -1.86 7.97
CA ASP A 444 -24.59 -1.86 7.80
C ASP A 444 -24.17 -1.20 6.48
N VAL A 445 -22.89 -0.85 6.40
CA VAL A 445 -22.26 -0.25 5.21
C VAL A 445 -20.90 -0.87 4.94
N ALA A 446 -20.52 -0.98 3.67
CA ALA A 446 -19.23 -1.53 3.26
C ALA A 446 -18.76 -0.93 1.94
N PHE A 447 -17.46 -1.02 1.67
CA PHE A 447 -16.87 -0.68 0.39
C PHE A 447 -16.24 -1.92 -0.25
N ASP A 448 -16.30 -2.00 -1.58
CA ASP A 448 -15.42 -2.90 -2.32
C ASP A 448 -14.05 -2.26 -2.63
N VAL A 449 -13.14 -3.05 -3.23
CA VAL A 449 -11.78 -2.60 -3.58
C VAL A 449 -11.73 -1.50 -4.66
N PHE A 450 -12.86 -1.16 -5.27
CA PHE A 450 -12.99 -0.04 -6.21
C PHE A 450 -13.67 1.18 -5.57
N GLY A 451 -14.12 1.07 -4.31
CA GLY A 451 -14.81 2.13 -3.59
C GLY A 451 -16.28 2.27 -3.97
N HIS A 452 -16.90 1.26 -4.58
CA HIS A 452 -18.36 1.20 -4.65
C HIS A 452 -18.91 0.98 -3.25
N LEU A 453 -19.98 1.71 -2.91
CA LEU A 453 -20.59 1.68 -1.59
C LEU A 453 -21.76 0.71 -1.58
N TYR A 454 -21.75 -0.20 -0.63
CA TYR A 454 -22.81 -1.16 -0.38
C TYR A 454 -23.53 -0.76 0.89
N VAL A 455 -24.85 -0.71 0.83
CA VAL A 455 -25.72 -0.36 1.96
C VAL A 455 -26.65 -1.53 2.21
N LEU A 456 -26.51 -2.15 3.38
CA LEU A 456 -27.35 -3.26 3.80
C LEU A 456 -28.62 -2.68 4.41
N ASP A 457 -29.76 -3.04 3.84
CA ASP A 457 -31.09 -2.72 4.34
C ASP A 457 -31.88 -4.02 4.49
N ARG A 458 -33.03 -3.96 5.17
CA ARG A 458 -33.93 -5.10 5.32
C ARG A 458 -34.35 -5.71 3.98
N GLU A 459 -34.57 -4.87 2.98
CA GLU A 459 -35.04 -5.30 1.65
C GLU A 459 -33.91 -5.83 0.75
N GLY A 460 -32.66 -5.71 1.17
CA GLY A 460 -31.49 -6.20 0.41
C GLY A 460 -30.29 -5.27 0.50
N VAL A 461 -29.32 -5.53 -0.37
CA VAL A 461 -28.09 -4.72 -0.45
C VAL A 461 -28.17 -3.79 -1.65
N TYR A 462 -28.05 -2.49 -1.40
CA TYR A 462 -28.05 -1.45 -2.43
C TYR A 462 -26.60 -1.07 -2.75
N ILE A 463 -26.23 -1.13 -4.03
CA ILE A 463 -24.87 -0.87 -4.51
C ILE A 463 -24.84 0.47 -5.23
N PHE A 464 -23.91 1.33 -4.84
CA PHE A 464 -23.71 2.67 -5.37
C PHE A 464 -22.31 2.82 -5.94
N GLY A 465 -22.25 3.53 -7.08
CA GLY A 465 -21.01 3.97 -7.68
C GLY A 465 -20.22 4.90 -6.76
N ARG A 466 -18.96 5.15 -7.11
CA ARG A 466 -18.15 6.17 -6.42
C ARG A 466 -18.71 7.58 -6.54
N ASP A 467 -19.44 7.86 -7.62
CA ASP A 467 -20.20 9.09 -7.85
C ASP A 467 -21.53 9.11 -7.08
N ARG A 468 -21.77 8.11 -6.22
CA ARG A 468 -22.97 7.91 -5.39
C ARG A 468 -24.24 7.67 -6.20
N ARG A 469 -24.12 7.33 -7.48
CA ARG A 469 -25.27 6.89 -8.27
C ARG A 469 -25.61 5.44 -7.95
N PHE A 470 -26.89 5.17 -7.83
CA PHE A 470 -27.39 3.81 -7.67
C PHE A 470 -27.03 2.96 -8.90
N MET A 471 -26.46 1.78 -8.65
CA MET A 471 -26.07 0.84 -9.70
C MET A 471 -27.05 -0.32 -9.76
N MET A 472 -27.21 -1.05 -8.66
CA MET A 472 -28.09 -2.21 -8.59
C MET A 472 -28.49 -2.54 -7.16
N ARG A 473 -29.50 -3.40 -7.02
CA ARG A 473 -29.94 -3.99 -5.75
C ARG A 473 -29.76 -5.51 -5.81
N VAL A 474 -29.18 -6.06 -4.75
CA VAL A 474 -29.22 -7.48 -4.43
C VAL A 474 -30.41 -7.71 -3.50
N PRO A 475 -31.50 -8.35 -3.94
CA PRO A 475 -32.68 -8.48 -3.10
C PRO A 475 -32.42 -9.38 -1.89
N ALA A 476 -33.07 -9.09 -0.76
CA ALA A 476 -33.43 -10.14 0.19
C ALA A 476 -34.59 -10.96 -0.39
N SER A 477 -34.74 -12.24 -0.05
CA SER A 477 -35.84 -13.07 -0.55
C SER A 477 -36.23 -14.15 0.45
N ASP A 478 -37.51 -14.29 0.72
CA ASP A 478 -38.01 -15.44 1.49
C ASP A 478 -38.20 -16.70 0.62
N ASP A 479 -38.33 -16.51 -0.69
CA ASP A 479 -38.63 -17.58 -1.66
C ASP A 479 -37.36 -18.24 -2.22
N ALA A 480 -36.24 -17.50 -2.27
CA ALA A 480 -34.98 -18.04 -2.76
C ALA A 480 -34.31 -18.95 -1.71
N PRO A 481 -33.89 -20.17 -2.08
CA PRO A 481 -33.18 -21.05 -1.16
C PRO A 481 -31.96 -20.37 -0.55
N ASN A 482 -31.83 -20.45 0.79
CA ASN A 482 -30.72 -19.90 1.58
C ASN A 482 -30.54 -18.38 1.55
N ALA A 483 -31.49 -17.62 1.04
CA ALA A 483 -31.43 -16.16 1.12
C ALA A 483 -31.46 -15.67 2.58
N PHE A 484 -30.85 -14.50 2.79
CA PHE A 484 -30.84 -13.84 4.09
C PHE A 484 -32.17 -13.11 4.34
N ASP A 485 -32.59 -13.09 5.60
CA ASP A 485 -33.74 -12.32 6.09
C ASP A 485 -33.32 -11.57 7.37
N ARG A 486 -33.67 -10.28 7.48
CA ARG A 486 -33.26 -9.41 8.59
C ARG A 486 -31.75 -9.46 8.84
N ALA A 487 -30.99 -9.06 7.83
CA ALA A 487 -29.55 -9.02 7.91
C ALA A 487 -29.06 -7.94 8.90
N THR A 488 -28.00 -8.24 9.67
CA THR A 488 -27.48 -7.36 10.74
C THR A 488 -26.07 -6.84 10.48
N ALA A 489 -25.30 -7.54 9.65
CA ALA A 489 -23.94 -7.18 9.29
C ALA A 489 -23.60 -7.73 7.90
N MET A 490 -22.68 -7.06 7.19
CA MET A 490 -22.11 -7.58 5.96
C MET A 490 -20.60 -7.39 5.88
N ALA A 491 -19.96 -8.17 5.02
CA ALA A 491 -18.59 -7.95 4.60
C ALA A 491 -18.44 -8.23 3.10
N ILE A 492 -17.51 -7.51 2.48
CA ILE A 492 -17.15 -7.70 1.07
C ILE A 492 -15.66 -7.96 1.04
N ASP A 493 -15.28 -9.15 0.61
CA ASP A 493 -13.86 -9.48 0.55
C ASP A 493 -13.16 -8.86 -0.67
N PRO A 494 -11.82 -8.97 -0.78
CA PRO A 494 -11.08 -8.39 -1.89
C PRO A 494 -11.48 -8.91 -3.29
N ALA A 495 -12.15 -10.08 -3.37
CA ALA A 495 -12.70 -10.65 -4.60
C ALA A 495 -14.16 -10.26 -4.87
N GLY A 496 -14.71 -9.35 -4.06
CA GLY A 496 -16.09 -8.89 -4.17
C GLY A 496 -17.11 -9.94 -3.77
N ARG A 497 -16.73 -10.93 -2.97
CA ARG A 497 -17.66 -11.89 -2.40
C ARG A 497 -18.41 -11.20 -1.26
N LEU A 498 -19.73 -11.16 -1.38
CA LEU A 498 -20.61 -10.53 -0.39
C LEU A 498 -21.06 -11.59 0.63
N TYR A 499 -20.73 -11.35 1.89
CA TYR A 499 -21.15 -12.16 3.03
C TYR A 499 -22.14 -11.35 3.86
N VAL A 500 -23.28 -11.96 4.19
CA VAL A 500 -24.34 -11.33 4.97
C VAL A 500 -24.66 -12.20 6.17
N ALA A 501 -24.59 -11.64 7.37
CA ALA A 501 -25.06 -12.30 8.57
C ALA A 501 -26.53 -11.95 8.84
N ASP A 502 -27.33 -12.97 9.14
CA ASP A 502 -28.75 -12.82 9.44
C ASP A 502 -29.08 -13.08 10.92
N GLU A 503 -30.27 -12.64 11.35
CA GLU A 503 -30.79 -12.90 12.71
C GLU A 503 -31.07 -14.38 13.00
N ARG A 504 -31.04 -15.25 11.97
CA ARG A 504 -31.32 -16.70 12.07
C ARG A 504 -30.03 -17.51 12.26
N ASP A 505 -28.97 -16.86 12.70
CA ASP A 505 -27.66 -17.45 13.00
C ASP A 505 -26.99 -18.05 11.75
N LYS A 506 -27.15 -17.47 10.56
CA LYS A 506 -26.47 -17.93 9.34
C LYS A 506 -25.61 -16.83 8.75
N ILE A 507 -24.48 -17.24 8.16
CA ILE A 507 -23.72 -16.40 7.24
C ILE A 507 -24.07 -16.89 5.84
N VAL A 508 -24.70 -16.00 5.09
CA VAL A 508 -25.11 -16.22 3.72
C VAL A 508 -24.05 -15.63 2.81
N PHE A 509 -23.43 -16.49 2.02
CA PHE A 509 -22.61 -16.08 0.90
C PHE A 509 -23.53 -15.80 -0.31
N VAL A 510 -23.53 -14.56 -0.76
CA VAL A 510 -24.30 -14.15 -1.94
C VAL A 510 -23.49 -14.52 -3.17
N LEU A 511 -24.02 -15.50 -3.90
CA LEU A 511 -23.47 -15.93 -5.16
C LEU A 511 -23.99 -15.02 -6.25
N GLN A 512 -23.04 -14.32 -6.84
CA GLN A 512 -23.20 -13.55 -8.05
C GLN A 512 -22.29 -14.17 -9.12
#